data_AF-A0A846PQD0-F1
#
_entry.id   AF-A0A846PQD0-F1
#
_cell.length_a   1.000
_cell.length_b   1.000
_cell.length_c   1.000
_cell.angle_alpha   90.00
_cell.angle_beta   90.00
_cell.angle_gamma   90.00
#
_symmetry.space_group_name_H-M   'P 1'
#
loop_
_entity.id
_entity.type
_entity.pdbx_description
1 polymer ?
#
loop_
_entity_poly.entity_id
_entity_poly.type
_entity_poly.pdbx_seq_one_letter_code
_entity_poly.pdbx_strand_id
1 'polypeptide(L)' 'MKFKLTNGDMLDIKNAIANADFFNLEDEYDGEVTDLPSTYLTVYEDSKAKQVRARYNIPEKLSSLINVIHNKITKYVG' A
#
# COMPACT_ATOMS: atom_id res chain seq x y z
N MET A 1 -15.07 -9.10 -1.46
CA MET A 1 -14.31 -10.37 -1.46
C MET A 1 -13.31 -10.32 -0.32
N LYS A 2 -13.20 -11.38 0.49
CA LYS A 2 -12.21 -11.49 1.58
C LYS A 2 -11.42 -12.78 1.35
N PHE A 3 -10.11 -12.70 1.24
CA PHE A 3 -9.23 -13.85 1.10
C PHE A 3 -8.13 -13.77 2.16
N LYS A 4 -7.59 -14.91 2.55
CA LYS A 4 -6.59 -15.03 3.60
C LYS A 4 -5.23 -15.31 2.95
N LEU A 5 -4.26 -14.44 3.22
CA LEU A 5 -2.89 -14.62 2.77
C LEU A 5 -2.18 -15.68 3.63
N THR A 6 -1.18 -16.32 3.06
CA THR A 6 -0.25 -17.18 3.83
C THR A 6 0.55 -16.33 4.83
N ASN A 7 1.04 -16.97 5.89
CA ASN A 7 1.87 -16.29 6.89
C ASN A 7 3.16 -15.70 6.26
N GLY A 8 3.73 -16.38 5.26
CA GLY A 8 4.90 -15.88 4.53
C GLY A 8 4.59 -14.62 3.73
N ASP A 9 3.51 -14.61 2.96
CA ASP A 9 3.10 -13.41 2.20
C ASP A 9 2.75 -12.25 3.13
N MET A 10 2.12 -12.54 4.29
CA MET A 10 1.84 -11.52 5.30
C MET A 10 3.12 -10.95 5.92
N LEU A 11 4.14 -11.79 6.19
CA LEU A 11 5.43 -11.34 6.70
C LEU A 11 6.14 -10.41 5.70
N ASP A 12 6.13 -10.76 4.41
CA ASP A 12 6.71 -9.93 3.36
C ASP A 12 6.01 -8.57 3.26
N ILE A 13 4.68 -8.54 3.35
CA ILE A 13 3.90 -7.29 3.35
C ILE A 13 4.25 -6.44 4.59
N LYS A 14 4.35 -7.03 5.78
CA LYS A 14 4.76 -6.31 6.99
C LYS A 14 6.15 -5.70 6.86
N ASN A 15 7.11 -6.45 6.34
CA ASN A 15 8.46 -5.95 6.08
C ASN A 15 8.45 -4.77 5.08
N ALA A 16 7.64 -4.87 4.02
CA ALA A 16 7.49 -3.78 3.06
C ALA A 16 6.85 -2.52 3.67
N ILE A 17 5.85 -2.67 4.55
CA ILE A 17 5.21 -1.56 5.28
C ILE A 17 6.24 -0.85 6.17
N ALA A 18 7.03 -1.61 6.93
CA ALA A 18 8.09 -1.07 7.79
C ALA A 18 9.18 -0.37 6.98
N ASN A 19 9.66 -0.97 5.88
CA ASN A 19 10.68 -0.38 5.00
C ASN A 19 10.21 0.91 4.32
N ALA A 20 8.90 1.03 4.03
CA ALA A 20 8.34 2.26 3.47
C ALA A 20 8.17 3.38 4.51
N ASP A 21 8.38 3.07 5.79
CA ASP A 21 8.06 3.93 6.92
C ASP A 21 6.63 4.48 6.80
N PHE A 22 5.68 3.57 6.51
CA PHE A 22 4.35 3.90 6.01
C PHE A 22 3.60 4.88 6.92
N PHE A 23 3.72 4.71 8.23
CA PHE A 23 3.01 5.54 9.21
C PHE A 23 3.49 7.00 9.25
N ASN A 24 4.68 7.29 8.72
CA ASN A 24 5.25 8.63 8.63
C ASN A 24 5.11 9.27 7.23
N LEU A 25 4.45 8.58 6.28
CA LEU A 25 4.12 9.18 4.99
C LEU A 25 3.08 10.29 5.15
N GLU A 26 3.02 11.22 4.19
CA GLU A 26 1.86 12.10 4.02
C GLU A 26 0.58 11.28 3.78
N ASP A 27 -0.56 11.83 4.16
CA ASP A 27 -1.87 11.18 3.95
C ASP A 27 -2.32 11.25 2.48
N GLU A 28 -1.80 12.20 1.69
CA GLU A 28 -2.15 12.38 0.29
C GLU A 28 -0.95 12.78 -0.57
N TYR A 29 -0.82 12.15 -1.73
CA TYR A 29 0.11 12.51 -2.80
C TYR A 29 -0.69 12.77 -4.07
N ASP A 30 -0.86 14.05 -4.38
CA ASP A 30 -1.72 14.51 -5.46
C ASP A 30 -1.14 15.72 -6.24
N GLY A 31 -1.76 16.08 -7.36
CA GLY A 31 -1.44 17.22 -8.20
C GLY A 31 -2.55 17.53 -9.20
N GLU A 32 -2.32 18.54 -10.03
CA GLU A 32 -3.22 18.99 -11.10
C GLU A 32 -3.18 18.03 -12.30
N VAL A 33 -3.72 16.83 -12.10
CA VAL A 33 -3.84 15.76 -13.11
C VAL A 33 -5.28 15.28 -13.18
N THR A 34 -5.79 15.08 -14.40
CA THR A 34 -7.20 14.71 -14.65
C THR A 34 -7.40 13.22 -14.84
N ASP A 35 -6.46 12.53 -15.48
CA ASP A 35 -6.67 11.17 -16.03
C ASP A 35 -5.81 10.08 -15.38
N LEU A 36 -5.25 10.35 -14.19
CA LEU A 36 -4.51 9.35 -13.43
C LEU A 36 -5.40 8.62 -12.41
N PRO A 37 -5.32 7.28 -12.33
CA PRO A 37 -6.04 6.54 -11.30
C PRO A 37 -5.49 6.87 -9.91
N SER A 38 -6.36 6.84 -8.91
CA SER A 38 -5.97 6.96 -7.51
C SER A 38 -5.85 5.58 -6.87
N THR A 39 -4.80 5.36 -6.09
CA THR A 39 -4.65 4.21 -5.19
C THR A 39 -4.90 4.65 -3.76
N TYR A 40 -5.72 3.89 -3.04
CA TYR A 40 -5.90 4.07 -1.60
C TYR A 40 -5.31 2.85 -0.89
N LEU A 41 -4.33 3.09 -0.03
CA LEU A 41 -3.74 2.05 0.82
C LEU A 41 -4.08 2.36 2.27
N THR A 42 -4.76 1.44 2.95
CA THR A 42 -5.07 1.55 4.37
C THR A 42 -4.41 0.40 5.12
N VAL A 43 -3.60 0.73 6.13
CA VAL A 43 -2.94 -0.24 7.00
C VAL A 43 -3.50 -0.10 8.40
N TYR A 44 -3.89 -1.24 8.98
CA TYR A 44 -4.28 -1.38 10.38
C TYR A 44 -3.23 -2.25 11.08
N GLU A 45 -2.54 -1.70 12.07
CA GLU A 45 -1.57 -2.41 12.89
C GLU A 45 -1.80 -2.08 14.37
N ASP A 46 -2.17 -3.08 15.15
CA ASP A 46 -2.54 -2.96 16.57
C ASP A 46 -3.56 -1.83 16.84
N SER A 47 -3.10 -0.72 17.43
CA SER A 47 -3.90 0.47 17.75
C SER A 47 -3.75 1.61 16.75
N LYS A 48 -3.00 1.40 15.67
CA LYS A 48 -2.72 2.41 14.64
C LYS A 48 -3.45 2.07 13.36
N ALA A 49 -4.08 3.08 12.78
CA ALA A 49 -4.65 3.01 11.44
C ALA A 49 -4.16 4.22 10.66
N LYS A 50 -3.72 4.01 9.42
CA LYS A 50 -3.38 5.10 8.51
C LYS A 50 -3.86 4.76 7.10
N GLN A 51 -4.41 5.75 6.43
CA GLN A 51 -4.76 5.70 5.02
C GLN A 51 -3.88 6.69 4.26
N VAL A 52 -3.36 6.25 3.12
CA VAL A 52 -2.64 7.11 2.18
C VAL A 52 -3.35 7.04 0.83
N ARG A 53 -3.68 8.21 0.27
CA ARG A 53 -4.17 8.37 -1.10
C ARG A 53 -3.01 8.76 -2.01
N ALA A 54 -2.82 8.01 -3.09
CA ALA A 54 -1.72 8.18 -4.01
C ALA A 54 -2.25 8.31 -5.44
N ARG A 55 -2.07 9.47 -6.07
CA ARG A 55 -2.44 9.74 -7.47
C ARG A 55 -1.28 10.32 -8.28
N TYR A 56 -0.49 11.22 -7.68
CA TYR A 56 0.59 11.94 -8.36
C TYR A 56 1.79 12.18 -7.42
N ASN A 57 3.02 12.32 -7.95
CA ASN A 57 4.25 12.50 -7.17
C ASN A 57 4.43 11.51 -6.02
N ILE A 58 4.10 10.25 -6.28
CA ILE A 58 4.12 9.17 -5.29
C ILE A 58 5.59 8.80 -4.98
N PRO A 59 6.03 8.83 -3.71
CA PRO A 59 7.40 8.51 -3.37
C PRO A 59 7.72 7.04 -3.68
N GLU A 60 8.95 6.77 -4.13
CA GLU A 60 9.38 5.44 -4.58
C GLU A 60 9.13 4.34 -3.55
N LYS A 61 9.28 4.66 -2.26
CA LYS A 61 9.00 3.75 -1.14
C LYS A 61 7.53 3.33 -1.04
N LEU A 62 6.60 4.25 -1.31
CA LEU A 62 5.16 3.95 -1.34
C LEU A 62 4.79 3.17 -2.60
N SER A 63 5.32 3.56 -3.75
CA SER A 63 5.13 2.83 -5.02
C SER A 63 5.62 1.38 -4.91
N SER A 64 6.79 1.17 -4.31
CA SER A 64 7.35 -0.17 -4.07
C SER A 64 6.46 -1.01 -3.17
N LEU A 65 5.95 -0.44 -2.07
CA LEU A 65 5.00 -1.11 -1.18
C LEU A 65 3.71 -1.52 -1.91
N ILE A 66 3.12 -0.61 -2.69
CA ILE A 66 1.89 -0.89 -3.46
C ILE A 66 2.13 -2.05 -4.44
N ASN A 67 3.27 -2.06 -5.13
CA ASN A 67 3.63 -3.13 -6.07
C ASN A 67 3.82 -4.48 -5.37
N VAL A 68 4.47 -4.51 -4.19
CA VAL A 68 4.59 -5.74 -3.39
C VAL A 68 3.20 -6.27 -3.04
N ILE A 69 2.32 -5.42 -2.50
CA ILE A 69 0.96 -5.82 -2.13
C ILE A 69 0.18 -6.32 -3.35
N HIS A 70 0.20 -5.59 -4.46
CA HIS A 70 -0.47 -5.98 -5.70
C HIS A 70 -0.01 -7.36 -6.16
N ASN A 71 1.31 -7.57 -6.29
CA ASN A 71 1.88 -8.84 -6.73
C ASN A 71 1.56 -10.01 -5.80
N LYS A 72 1.45 -9.76 -4.49
CA LYS A 72 1.04 -10.78 -3.52
C LYS A 72 -0.44 -11.11 -3.66
N ILE A 73 -1.29 -10.11 -3.80
CA ILE A 73 -2.75 -10.27 -3.90
C ILE A 73 -3.14 -10.97 -5.19
N THR A 74 -2.60 -10.56 -6.35
CA THR A 74 -2.99 -11.07 -7.67
C THR A 74 -2.88 -12.60 -7.80
N LYS A 75 -2.00 -13.24 -7.02
CA LYS A 75 -1.90 -14.72 -6.90
C LYS A 75 -3.18 -15.40 -6.41
N TYR A 76 -4.03 -14.68 -5.69
CA TYR A 76 -5.24 -15.18 -5.04
C TYR A 76 -6.52 -14.71 -5.72
N VAL A 77 -6.42 -13.88 -6.76
CA VAL A 77 -7.57 -13.32 -7.50
C VAL A 77 -7.65 -13.86 -8.94
N GLY A 78 -6.81 -14.85 -9.27
CA GLY A 78 -6.86 -15.62 -10.52
C GLY A 78 -7.88 -16.75 -10.48
#